data_AF-A0A934Q693-F1
#
_entry.id   AF-A0A934Q693-F1
#
_cell.length_a   1.000
_cell.length_b   1.000
_cell.length_c   1.000
_cell.angle_alpha   90.00
_cell.angle_beta   90.00
_cell.angle_gamma   90.00
#
_symmetry.space_group_name_H-M   'P 1'
#
loop_
_entity.id
_entity.type
_entity.pdbx_description
1 polymer ?
#
loop_
_entity_poly.entity_id
_entity_poly.type
_entity_poly.pdbx_seq_one_letter_code
_entity_poly.pdbx_strand_id
1 'polypeptide(L)'
;MGGGKNSEKDTLEAGIDRLQRLAKDLKGTDLTGLRDRWDDRIEALQKRVNTALSDVLGHASADYKDLKIGTLTASLEGGFDDRYSSDDLRDAVRQGLDAAISNLNIARKTLEKQVQALGKGGGAPAPAPKQTAAPTEAPTPAPTEAPTPAPTPAPTPKATPAPTPAPTPAPTPAPAPEPEPDPEPAPAPAPAPDPEPARAAAGKPTSRPPKSNAMPTNAPAADAKIAIVNSLGGTASAVLAKFLGQLGFESFVIGTDAPVSDDVALVDRLEAVRGSDFALVLLPSTGLAAGAGLTTQALLEIGYLFGALSRERVLFLVQGQPNVAPDLEGIVRVLPMDSSDLWRLLLAREMRRSGLDVDMNKAV
;
A
#
# COMPACT_ATOMS: atom_id res chain seq x y z
N MET A 1 -5.51 -31.33 -46.17
CA MET A 1 -5.11 -30.47 -45.03
C MET A 1 -5.44 -29.00 -45.30
N GLY A 2 -6.72 -28.63 -45.42
CA GLY A 2 -7.16 -27.26 -45.77
C GLY A 2 -7.96 -26.51 -44.70
N GLY A 3 -8.30 -27.15 -43.57
CA GLY A 3 -9.27 -26.61 -42.60
C GLY A 3 -8.73 -25.55 -41.63
N GLY A 4 -7.46 -25.62 -41.23
CA GLY A 4 -6.92 -24.78 -40.14
C GLY A 4 -6.83 -23.29 -40.47
N LYS A 5 -6.52 -22.93 -41.72
CA LYS A 5 -6.31 -21.53 -42.11
C LYS A 5 -7.60 -20.71 -42.21
N ASN A 6 -8.73 -21.36 -42.53
CA ASN A 6 -10.02 -20.67 -42.53
C ASN A 6 -10.49 -20.42 -41.10
N SER A 7 -10.38 -21.40 -40.20
CA SER A 7 -10.77 -21.22 -38.80
C SER A 7 -9.98 -20.12 -38.08
N GLU A 8 -8.67 -20.03 -38.33
CA GLU A 8 -7.84 -18.97 -37.73
C GLU A 8 -8.23 -17.57 -38.26
N LYS A 9 -8.50 -17.46 -39.57
CA LYS A 9 -9.01 -16.23 -40.16
C LYS A 9 -10.38 -15.85 -39.60
N ASP A 10 -11.31 -16.79 -39.48
CA ASP A 10 -12.65 -16.58 -38.94
C ASP A 10 -12.60 -16.11 -37.46
N THR A 11 -11.65 -16.66 -36.67
CA THR A 11 -11.45 -16.22 -35.27
C THR A 11 -10.92 -14.78 -35.18
N LEU A 12 -10.02 -14.39 -36.08
CA LEU A 12 -9.50 -13.02 -36.13
C LEU A 12 -10.57 -12.02 -36.59
N GLU A 13 -11.37 -12.38 -37.59
CA GLU A 13 -12.50 -11.56 -38.05
C GLU A 13 -13.56 -11.37 -36.95
N ALA A 14 -13.89 -12.44 -36.21
CA ALA A 14 -14.78 -12.34 -35.05
C ALA A 14 -14.21 -11.45 -33.93
N GLY A 15 -12.88 -11.49 -33.72
CA GLY A 15 -12.17 -10.60 -32.80
C GLY A 15 -12.27 -9.13 -33.21
N ILE A 16 -12.08 -8.82 -34.50
CA ILE A 16 -12.23 -7.48 -35.08
C ILE A 16 -13.64 -6.92 -34.82
N ASP A 17 -14.68 -7.70 -35.10
CA ASP A 17 -16.08 -7.29 -34.91
C ASP A 17 -16.42 -7.05 -33.44
N ARG A 18 -15.82 -7.83 -32.53
CA ARG A 18 -15.98 -7.65 -31.09
C ARG A 18 -15.34 -6.33 -30.62
N LEU A 19 -14.13 -6.03 -31.08
CA LEU A 19 -13.45 -4.76 -30.76
C LEU A 19 -14.23 -3.56 -31.32
N GLN A 20 -14.78 -3.66 -32.54
CA GLN A 20 -15.59 -2.60 -33.14
C GLN A 20 -16.88 -2.34 -32.36
N ARG A 21 -17.61 -3.40 -31.99
CA ARG A 21 -18.82 -3.27 -31.17
C ARG A 21 -18.50 -2.63 -29.82
N LEU A 22 -17.43 -3.06 -29.17
CA LEU A 22 -17.02 -2.47 -27.90
C LEU A 22 -16.67 -0.99 -28.04
N ALA A 23 -15.90 -0.60 -29.06
CA ALA A 23 -15.57 0.80 -29.30
C ALA A 23 -16.81 1.67 -29.53
N LYS A 24 -17.85 1.14 -30.20
CA LYS A 24 -19.13 1.82 -30.40
C LYS A 24 -19.92 1.96 -29.09
N ASP A 25 -19.96 0.90 -28.28
CA ASP A 25 -20.61 0.89 -26.97
C ASP A 25 -19.97 1.90 -26.01
N LEU A 26 -18.64 1.97 -25.96
CA LEU A 26 -17.91 2.93 -25.12
C LEU A 26 -18.22 4.37 -25.50
N LYS A 27 -18.35 4.66 -26.80
CA LYS A 27 -18.69 6.02 -27.29
C LYS A 27 -20.09 6.47 -26.85
N GLY A 28 -21.03 5.51 -26.75
CA GLY A 28 -22.41 5.74 -26.32
C GLY A 28 -22.64 5.54 -24.83
N THR A 29 -21.59 5.32 -24.04
CA THR A 29 -21.73 5.12 -22.59
C THR A 29 -22.20 6.41 -21.94
N ASP A 30 -23.32 6.31 -21.23
CA ASP A 30 -23.88 7.42 -20.47
C ASP A 30 -23.09 7.62 -19.17
N LEU A 31 -22.45 8.77 -19.06
CA LEU A 31 -21.69 9.18 -17.89
C LEU A 31 -22.51 10.09 -16.96
N THR A 32 -23.78 10.34 -17.29
CA THR A 32 -24.66 11.12 -16.41
C THR A 32 -24.83 10.39 -15.08
N GLY A 33 -24.67 11.13 -13.99
CA GLY A 33 -24.73 10.58 -12.64
C GLY A 33 -23.47 9.89 -12.14
N LEU A 34 -22.33 9.93 -12.86
CA LEU A 34 -21.04 9.71 -12.19
C LEU A 34 -20.82 10.83 -11.17
N ARG A 35 -20.60 10.45 -9.91
CA ARG A 35 -20.38 11.37 -8.79
C ARG A 35 -19.09 11.09 -8.04
N ASP A 36 -18.58 9.87 -8.14
CA ASP A 36 -17.39 9.41 -7.45
C ASP A 36 -16.45 8.69 -8.41
N ARG A 37 -15.15 8.84 -8.18
CA ARG A 37 -14.08 8.15 -8.91
C ARG A 37 -14.04 6.65 -8.64
N TRP A 38 -14.62 6.22 -7.52
CA TRP A 38 -14.75 4.82 -7.11
C TRP A 38 -16.08 4.20 -7.52
N ASP A 39 -16.81 4.81 -8.45
CA ASP A 39 -18.05 4.24 -8.99
C ASP A 39 -17.73 2.92 -9.70
N ASP A 40 -18.40 1.84 -9.29
CA ASP A 40 -18.24 0.48 -9.84
C ASP A 40 -18.36 0.45 -11.36
N ARG A 41 -19.11 1.39 -11.96
CA ARG A 41 -19.24 1.52 -13.42
C ARG A 41 -17.90 1.81 -14.10
N ILE A 42 -17.03 2.61 -13.48
CA ILE A 42 -15.71 2.96 -14.02
C ILE A 42 -14.82 1.72 -14.04
N GLU A 43 -14.79 0.96 -12.94
CA GLU A 43 -14.03 -0.29 -12.86
C GLU A 43 -14.58 -1.35 -13.84
N ALA A 44 -15.90 -1.48 -13.93
CA ALA A 44 -16.55 -2.40 -14.85
C ALA A 44 -16.21 -2.09 -16.31
N LEU A 45 -16.20 -0.80 -16.70
CA LEU A 45 -15.80 -0.36 -18.04
C LEU A 45 -14.33 -0.69 -18.32
N GLN A 46 -13.44 -0.37 -17.39
CA GLN A 46 -12.02 -0.69 -17.52
C GLN A 46 -11.77 -2.19 -17.67
N LYS A 47 -12.41 -2.99 -16.82
CA LYS A 47 -12.33 -4.46 -16.87
C LYS A 47 -12.84 -4.98 -18.20
N ARG A 48 -13.98 -4.48 -18.68
CA ARG A 48 -14.57 -4.89 -19.97
C ARG A 48 -13.63 -4.61 -21.15
N VAL A 49 -12.93 -3.47 -21.15
CA VAL A 49 -11.93 -3.15 -22.17
C VAL A 49 -10.71 -4.06 -22.09
N ASN A 50 -10.14 -4.21 -20.90
CA ASN A 50 -8.94 -5.04 -20.71
C ASN A 50 -9.22 -6.52 -20.99
N THR A 51 -10.41 -7.04 -20.67
CA THR A 51 -10.82 -8.41 -21.03
C THR A 51 -10.93 -8.56 -22.54
N ALA A 52 -11.56 -7.62 -23.24
CA ALA A 52 -11.68 -7.71 -24.70
C ALA A 52 -10.33 -7.65 -25.41
N LEU A 53 -9.40 -6.80 -24.93
CA LEU A 53 -8.02 -6.76 -25.43
C LEU A 53 -7.28 -8.07 -25.13
N SER A 54 -7.44 -8.62 -23.92
CA SER A 54 -6.79 -9.88 -23.51
C SER A 54 -7.29 -11.08 -24.30
N ASP A 55 -8.59 -11.14 -24.58
CA ASP A 55 -9.20 -12.23 -25.36
C ASP A 55 -8.69 -12.25 -26.80
N VAL A 56 -8.39 -11.07 -27.36
CA VAL A 56 -8.04 -10.90 -28.77
C VAL A 56 -6.53 -10.93 -29.01
N LEU A 57 -5.75 -10.27 -28.15
CA LEU A 57 -4.29 -10.17 -28.27
C LEU A 57 -3.55 -11.24 -27.45
N GLY A 58 -4.22 -11.87 -26.50
CA GLY A 58 -3.62 -12.77 -25.52
C GLY A 58 -3.01 -12.01 -24.34
N HIS A 59 -3.33 -12.45 -23.12
CA HIS A 59 -2.89 -11.80 -21.87
C HIS A 59 -1.37 -11.65 -21.73
N ALA A 60 -0.60 -12.59 -22.29
CA ALA A 60 0.86 -12.60 -22.22
C ALA A 60 1.54 -11.78 -23.34
N SER A 61 0.78 -11.25 -24.30
CA SER A 61 1.32 -10.53 -25.44
C SER A 61 1.89 -9.17 -25.05
N ALA A 62 2.99 -8.77 -25.71
CA ALA A 62 3.55 -7.43 -25.57
C ALA A 62 2.52 -6.37 -26.00
N ASP A 63 1.79 -6.63 -27.09
CA ASP A 63 0.74 -5.75 -27.60
C ASP A 63 -0.36 -5.51 -26.56
N TYR A 64 -0.70 -6.53 -25.75
CA TYR A 64 -1.65 -6.39 -24.66
C TYR A 64 -1.10 -5.52 -23.53
N LYS A 65 0.17 -5.69 -23.16
CA LYS A 65 0.81 -4.91 -22.08
C LYS A 65 0.93 -3.43 -22.42
N ASP A 66 1.11 -3.11 -23.69
CA ASP A 66 1.21 -1.73 -24.18
C ASP A 66 -0.17 -1.07 -24.36
N LEU A 67 -1.20 -1.84 -24.71
CA LEU A 67 -2.54 -1.32 -25.00
C LEU A 67 -3.51 -1.38 -23.81
N LYS A 68 -3.18 -2.10 -22.74
CA LYS A 68 -4.03 -2.17 -21.53
C LYS A 68 -4.19 -0.79 -20.89
N ILE A 69 -5.34 -0.57 -20.28
CA ILE A 69 -5.67 0.69 -19.62
C ILE A 69 -5.48 0.52 -18.12
N GLY A 70 -4.70 1.44 -17.53
CA GLY A 70 -4.41 1.49 -16.09
C GLY A 70 -5.57 2.02 -15.27
N THR A 71 -6.03 3.24 -15.56
CA THR A 71 -7.22 3.86 -14.94
C THR A 71 -7.91 4.78 -15.96
N LEU A 72 -9.25 4.75 -16.01
CA LEU A 72 -10.01 5.65 -16.89
C LEU A 72 -9.96 7.12 -16.40
N THR A 73 -9.62 7.34 -15.14
CA THR A 73 -9.45 8.68 -14.55
C THR A 73 -7.99 9.12 -14.50
N ALA A 74 -7.09 8.52 -15.29
CA ALA A 74 -5.66 8.84 -15.26
C ALA A 74 -5.36 10.33 -15.49
N SER A 75 -6.23 11.04 -16.22
CA SER A 75 -6.07 12.47 -16.50
C SER A 75 -6.47 13.39 -15.33
N LEU A 76 -7.08 12.84 -14.27
CA LEU A 76 -7.17 13.53 -12.97
C LEU A 76 -5.82 13.39 -12.25
N GLU A 77 -4.82 14.16 -12.67
CA GLU A 77 -3.64 14.42 -11.84
C GLU A 77 -3.99 15.50 -10.81
N GLY A 78 -4.23 15.09 -9.56
CA GLY A 78 -4.52 15.99 -8.43
C GLY A 78 -4.62 15.23 -7.11
N GLY A 79 -3.97 15.74 -6.06
CA GLY A 79 -3.91 15.13 -4.73
C GLY A 79 -5.27 15.00 -4.04
N PHE A 80 -5.32 14.23 -2.95
CA PHE A 80 -6.53 13.86 -2.21
C PHE A 80 -7.24 15.01 -1.47
N ASP A 81 -7.06 16.27 -1.88
CA ASP A 81 -7.68 17.40 -1.18
C ASP A 81 -8.28 18.50 -2.09
N ASP A 82 -8.23 18.35 -3.42
CA ASP A 82 -8.87 19.32 -4.32
C ASP A 82 -10.21 18.82 -4.86
N ARG A 83 -11.20 19.69 -4.71
CA ARG A 83 -12.60 19.54 -5.10
C ARG A 83 -12.70 19.36 -6.62
N TYR A 84 -12.67 18.12 -7.11
CA TYR A 84 -13.05 17.84 -8.49
C TYR A 84 -14.56 18.06 -8.65
N SER A 85 -14.96 18.82 -9.66
CA SER A 85 -16.37 18.88 -10.04
C SER A 85 -16.81 17.52 -10.59
N SER A 86 -18.10 17.21 -10.48
CA SER A 86 -18.67 16.05 -11.19
C SER A 86 -18.46 16.16 -12.71
N ASP A 87 -18.27 17.38 -13.23
CA ASP A 87 -17.95 17.61 -14.64
C ASP A 87 -16.49 17.27 -14.95
N ASP A 88 -15.53 17.65 -14.12
CA ASP A 88 -14.11 17.28 -14.28
C ASP A 88 -13.93 15.76 -14.23
N LEU A 89 -14.67 15.08 -13.35
CA LEU A 89 -14.69 13.62 -13.28
C LEU A 89 -15.20 13.00 -14.59
N ARG A 90 -16.31 13.52 -15.13
CA ARG A 90 -16.89 13.02 -16.39
C ARG A 90 -15.95 13.27 -17.56
N ASP A 91 -15.32 14.44 -17.61
CA ASP A 91 -14.37 14.79 -18.67
C ASP A 91 -13.14 13.90 -18.62
N ALA A 92 -12.59 13.64 -17.43
CA ALA A 92 -11.46 12.72 -17.27
C ALA A 92 -11.83 11.28 -17.65
N VAL A 93 -12.98 10.77 -17.20
CA VAL A 93 -13.46 9.42 -17.59
C VAL A 93 -13.70 9.37 -19.10
N ARG A 94 -14.20 10.44 -19.70
CA ARG A 94 -14.41 10.52 -21.15
C ARG A 94 -13.09 10.51 -21.92
N GLN A 95 -12.08 11.24 -21.46
CA GLN A 95 -10.73 11.19 -22.02
C GLN A 95 -10.12 9.78 -21.90
N GLY A 96 -10.30 9.12 -20.75
CA GLY A 96 -9.88 7.73 -20.56
C GLY A 96 -10.59 6.76 -21.51
N LEU A 97 -11.89 6.95 -21.74
CA LEU A 97 -12.67 6.15 -22.69
C LEU A 97 -12.25 6.43 -24.14
N ASP A 98 -11.93 7.66 -24.51
CA ASP A 98 -11.43 7.99 -25.84
C ASP A 98 -10.04 7.37 -26.09
N ALA A 99 -9.16 7.39 -25.09
CA ALA A 99 -7.90 6.64 -25.13
C ALA A 99 -8.13 5.12 -25.25
N ALA A 100 -9.13 4.59 -24.54
CA ALA A 100 -9.53 3.19 -24.65
C ALA A 100 -9.95 2.83 -26.08
N ILE A 101 -10.80 3.65 -26.68
CA ILE A 101 -11.27 3.49 -28.06
C ILE A 101 -10.10 3.57 -29.03
N SER A 102 -9.13 4.45 -28.80
CA SER A 102 -7.90 4.51 -29.61
C SER A 102 -7.13 3.20 -29.55
N ASN A 103 -6.89 2.66 -28.34
CA ASN A 103 -6.19 1.39 -28.15
C ASN A 103 -6.91 0.20 -28.80
N LEU A 104 -8.25 0.14 -28.67
CA LEU A 104 -9.07 -0.88 -29.35
C LEU A 104 -8.96 -0.78 -30.89
N ASN A 105 -8.90 0.43 -31.44
CA ASN A 105 -8.72 0.63 -32.88
C ASN A 105 -7.31 0.24 -33.35
N ILE A 106 -6.28 0.45 -32.54
CA ILE A 106 -4.92 -0.01 -32.81
C ILE A 106 -4.90 -1.55 -32.86
N ALA A 107 -5.43 -2.21 -31.84
CA ALA A 107 -5.55 -3.66 -31.79
C ALA A 107 -6.29 -4.20 -33.02
N ARG A 108 -7.41 -3.58 -33.36
CA ARG A 108 -8.20 -3.94 -34.56
C ARG A 108 -7.37 -3.87 -35.84
N LYS A 109 -6.65 -2.75 -36.06
CA LYS A 109 -5.79 -2.59 -37.26
C LYS A 109 -4.67 -3.63 -37.31
N THR A 110 -4.14 -4.05 -36.17
CA THR A 110 -3.14 -5.13 -36.11
C THR A 110 -3.75 -6.45 -36.57
N LEU A 111 -4.97 -6.77 -36.11
CA LEU A 111 -5.68 -7.98 -36.56
C LEU A 111 -6.06 -7.91 -38.04
N GLU A 112 -6.53 -6.77 -38.55
CA GLU A 112 -6.85 -6.58 -39.98
C GLU A 112 -5.61 -6.86 -40.86
N LYS A 113 -4.41 -6.44 -40.42
CA LYS A 113 -3.15 -6.77 -41.10
C LYS A 113 -2.85 -8.26 -41.07
N GLN A 114 -3.09 -8.94 -39.96
CA GLN A 114 -2.90 -10.40 -39.86
C GLN A 114 -3.85 -11.16 -40.78
N VAL A 115 -5.13 -10.76 -40.83
CA VAL A 115 -6.12 -11.32 -41.76
C VAL A 115 -5.71 -11.11 -43.23
N GLN A 116 -5.20 -9.92 -43.58
CA GLN A 116 -4.71 -9.63 -44.93
C GLN A 116 -3.44 -10.43 -45.29
N ALA A 117 -2.54 -10.65 -44.32
CA ALA A 117 -1.35 -11.48 -44.51
C ALA A 117 -1.72 -12.96 -44.74
N LEU A 118 -2.76 -13.46 -44.06
CA LEU A 118 -3.31 -14.80 -44.31
C LEU A 118 -3.98 -14.92 -45.70
N GLY A 119 -4.49 -13.82 -46.26
CA GLY A 119 -5.10 -13.77 -47.59
C GLY A 119 -4.12 -13.69 -48.77
N LYS A 120 -2.89 -13.20 -48.56
CA LYS A 120 -1.85 -13.05 -49.60
C LYS A 120 -0.77 -14.14 -49.47
N GLY A 121 -1.05 -15.35 -49.94
CA GLY A 121 -0.03 -16.41 -49.98
C GLY A 121 1.11 -16.10 -50.96
N GLY A 122 2.33 -15.90 -50.46
CA GLY A 122 3.56 -15.96 -51.26
C GLY A 122 4.82 -15.33 -50.65
N GLY A 123 5.62 -16.15 -49.94
CA GLY A 123 7.09 -15.98 -49.83
C GLY A 123 7.67 -15.32 -48.57
N ALA A 124 8.50 -16.10 -47.85
CA ALA A 124 9.43 -15.78 -46.76
C ALA A 124 8.86 -15.60 -45.32
N PRO A 125 9.39 -16.36 -44.32
CA PRO A 125 8.91 -16.29 -42.94
C PRO A 125 9.58 -15.12 -42.19
N ALA A 126 8.75 -14.22 -41.67
CA ALA A 126 9.11 -13.28 -40.61
C ALA A 126 8.28 -13.64 -39.36
N PRO A 127 8.84 -13.51 -38.14
CA PRO A 127 8.58 -14.41 -37.03
C PRO A 127 7.14 -14.35 -36.56
N ALA A 128 6.52 -15.53 -36.46
CA ALA A 128 5.27 -15.73 -35.76
C ALA A 128 5.43 -15.17 -34.32
N PRO A 129 4.46 -14.38 -33.80
CA PRO A 129 4.34 -14.27 -32.36
C PRO A 129 4.14 -15.69 -31.84
N LYS A 130 5.03 -16.13 -30.94
CA LYS A 130 4.92 -17.42 -30.27
C LYS A 130 3.59 -17.44 -29.50
N GLN A 131 2.54 -17.96 -30.12
CA GLN A 131 1.65 -18.85 -29.38
C GLN A 131 2.51 -20.05 -29.03
N THR A 132 3.03 -20.06 -27.81
CA THR A 132 3.48 -21.29 -27.18
C THR A 132 2.24 -22.18 -27.11
N ALA A 133 2.08 -23.05 -28.10
CA ALA A 133 1.26 -24.22 -27.95
C ALA A 133 1.76 -24.94 -26.69
N ALA A 134 0.86 -25.13 -25.72
CA ALA A 134 1.09 -26.07 -24.64
C ALA A 134 1.47 -27.44 -25.26
N PRO A 135 2.40 -28.20 -24.66
CA PRO A 135 2.78 -29.49 -25.20
C PRO A 135 1.55 -30.42 -25.21
N THR A 136 1.20 -30.91 -26.40
CA THR A 136 0.28 -32.03 -26.57
C THR A 136 0.95 -33.29 -25.99
N GLU A 137 0.61 -33.65 -24.76
CA GLU A 137 0.90 -34.97 -24.23
C GLU A 137 0.09 -36.02 -25.01
N ALA A 138 0.71 -37.18 -25.26
CA ALA A 138 0.08 -38.34 -25.87
C ALA A 138 -1.18 -38.76 -25.08
N PRO A 139 -2.21 -39.39 -25.71
CA PRO A 139 -3.44 -39.74 -25.01
C PRO A 139 -3.18 -40.79 -23.94
N THR A 140 -3.09 -40.35 -22.69
CA THR A 140 -3.19 -41.20 -21.50
C THR A 140 -4.60 -41.81 -21.46
N PRO A 141 -4.75 -43.13 -21.23
CA PRO A 141 -6.07 -43.76 -21.17
C PRO A 141 -6.97 -43.07 -20.14
N ALA A 142 -8.23 -42.87 -20.51
CA ALA A 142 -9.20 -42.12 -19.73
C ALA A 142 -9.30 -42.65 -18.28
N PRO A 143 -9.16 -41.79 -17.26
CA PRO A 143 -9.43 -42.19 -15.88
C PRO A 143 -10.92 -42.50 -15.74
N THR A 144 -11.22 -43.70 -15.24
CA THR A 144 -12.57 -44.05 -14.79
C THR A 144 -12.97 -43.07 -13.69
N GLU A 145 -14.03 -42.29 -13.92
CA GLU A 145 -14.57 -41.36 -12.93
C GLU A 145 -14.96 -42.12 -11.66
N ALA A 146 -14.24 -41.85 -10.57
CA ALA A 146 -14.72 -42.20 -9.24
C ALA A 146 -15.97 -41.36 -8.94
N PRO A 147 -17.01 -41.93 -8.33
CA PRO A 147 -18.28 -41.23 -8.11
C PRO A 147 -18.05 -39.93 -7.33
N THR A 148 -18.50 -38.83 -7.91
CA THR A 148 -18.54 -37.51 -7.29
C THR A 148 -19.20 -37.62 -5.91
N PRO A 149 -18.48 -37.33 -4.81
CA PRO A 149 -19.09 -37.33 -3.49
C PRO A 149 -20.21 -36.28 -3.47
N ALA A 150 -21.36 -36.68 -2.93
CA ALA A 150 -22.54 -35.83 -2.81
C ALA A 150 -22.17 -34.50 -2.09
N PRO A 151 -22.77 -33.37 -2.47
CA PRO A 151 -22.46 -32.09 -1.87
C PRO A 151 -22.66 -32.14 -0.36
N THR A 152 -21.59 -31.88 0.38
CA THR A 152 -21.64 -31.71 1.84
C THR A 152 -22.63 -30.57 2.13
N PRO A 153 -23.67 -30.79 2.95
CA PRO A 153 -24.64 -29.75 3.26
C PRO A 153 -23.94 -28.55 3.90
N ALA A 154 -24.36 -27.35 3.49
CA ALA A 154 -23.82 -26.10 3.99
C ALA A 154 -23.89 -26.06 5.53
N PRO A 155 -22.84 -25.59 6.21
CA PRO A 155 -22.84 -25.49 7.66
C PRO A 155 -24.01 -24.62 8.11
N THR A 156 -24.87 -25.19 8.95
CA THR A 156 -25.99 -24.47 9.55
C THR A 156 -25.40 -23.32 10.38
N PRO A 157 -25.80 -22.06 10.15
CA PRO A 157 -25.29 -20.93 10.92
C PRO A 157 -25.55 -21.18 12.41
N LYS A 158 -24.46 -21.25 13.18
CA LYS A 158 -24.51 -21.42 14.63
C LYS A 158 -25.21 -20.19 15.21
N ALA A 159 -26.22 -20.41 16.04
CA ALA A 159 -27.01 -19.34 16.65
C ALA A 159 -26.09 -18.29 17.28
N THR A 160 -26.24 -17.03 16.86
CA THR A 160 -25.59 -15.88 17.47
C THR A 160 -25.98 -15.84 18.94
N PRO A 161 -25.01 -15.90 19.89
CA PRO A 161 -25.32 -15.76 21.30
C PRO A 161 -26.00 -14.41 21.54
N ALA A 162 -27.06 -14.41 22.35
CA ALA A 162 -27.80 -13.21 22.72
C ALA A 162 -26.83 -12.17 23.32
N PRO A 163 -27.03 -10.87 23.03
CA PRO A 163 -26.16 -9.82 23.54
C PRO A 163 -26.13 -9.87 25.07
N THR A 164 -24.92 -9.95 25.63
CA THR A 164 -24.69 -9.84 27.07
C THR A 164 -25.26 -8.51 27.56
N PRO A 165 -26.12 -8.50 28.60
CA PRO A 165 -26.69 -7.26 29.13
C PRO A 165 -25.57 -6.32 29.56
N ALA A 166 -25.73 -5.02 29.24
CA ALA A 166 -24.78 -3.98 29.59
C ALA A 166 -24.52 -3.96 31.11
N PRO A 167 -23.27 -3.75 31.55
CA PRO A 167 -22.95 -3.69 32.96
C PRO A 167 -23.73 -2.56 33.64
N THR A 168 -24.38 -2.88 34.75
CA THR A 168 -25.08 -1.90 35.60
C THR A 168 -24.09 -0.82 36.03
N PRO A 169 -24.38 0.47 35.80
CA PRO A 169 -23.49 1.55 36.22
C PRO A 169 -23.26 1.49 37.73
N ALA A 170 -21.99 1.66 38.13
CA ALA A 170 -21.60 1.67 39.52
C ALA A 170 -22.31 2.81 40.27
N PRO A 171 -22.70 2.61 41.54
CA PRO A 171 -23.38 3.63 42.33
C PRO A 171 -22.50 4.87 42.44
N THR A 172 -23.10 6.04 42.19
CA THR A 172 -22.46 7.35 42.34
C THR A 172 -21.94 7.50 43.76
N PRO A 173 -20.64 7.84 43.96
CA PRO A 173 -20.10 8.06 45.30
C PRO A 173 -20.83 9.22 45.99
N ALA A 174 -21.09 9.05 47.29
CA ALA A 174 -21.72 10.06 48.12
C ALA A 174 -20.92 11.38 48.11
N PRO A 175 -21.59 12.55 48.14
CA PRO A 175 -20.90 13.83 48.16
C PRO A 175 -19.98 13.93 49.37
N ALA A 176 -18.76 14.43 49.13
CA ALA A 176 -17.77 14.66 50.17
C ALA A 176 -18.32 15.66 51.22
N PRO A 177 -17.99 15.49 52.51
CA PRO A 177 -18.41 16.43 53.54
C PRO A 177 -17.84 17.83 53.27
N GLU A 178 -18.68 18.83 53.54
CA GLU A 178 -18.37 20.24 53.39
C GLU A 178 -17.15 20.62 54.25
N PRO A 179 -16.19 21.39 53.74
CA PRO A 179 -14.99 21.77 54.50
C PRO A 179 -15.37 22.62 55.72
N GLU A 180 -14.75 22.31 56.86
CA GLU A 180 -14.88 23.12 58.08
C GLU A 180 -14.42 24.57 57.83
N PRO A 181 -15.10 25.56 58.44
CA PRO A 181 -14.73 26.96 58.29
C PRO A 181 -13.33 27.24 58.85
N ASP A 182 -12.54 27.97 58.06
CA ASP A 182 -11.19 28.42 58.36
C ASP A 182 -11.17 29.25 59.67
N PRO A 183 -10.23 29.01 60.61
CA PRO A 183 -10.12 29.81 61.82
C PRO A 183 -9.81 31.29 61.53
N GLU A 184 -10.45 32.16 62.30
CA GLU A 184 -10.35 33.61 62.22
C GLU A 184 -8.89 34.11 62.32
N PRO A 185 -8.44 35.04 61.45
CA PRO A 185 -7.05 35.48 61.42
C PRO A 185 -6.68 36.26 62.68
N ALA A 186 -5.53 35.91 63.26
CA ALA A 186 -4.93 36.60 64.41
C ALA A 186 -4.61 38.07 64.10
N PRO A 187 -4.71 38.99 65.07
CA PRO A 187 -4.49 40.41 64.85
C PRO A 187 -3.02 40.72 64.48
N ALA A 188 -2.86 41.64 63.54
CA ALA A 188 -1.60 42.02 62.92
C ALA A 188 -0.58 42.59 63.94
N PRO A 189 0.71 42.20 63.88
CA PRO A 189 1.76 42.83 64.65
C PRO A 189 2.10 44.23 64.08
N ALA A 190 2.46 45.14 64.99
CA ALA A 190 2.82 46.53 64.69
C ALA A 190 4.10 46.64 63.82
N PRO A 191 4.22 47.69 62.98
CA PRO A 191 5.34 47.81 62.04
C PRO A 191 6.62 48.26 62.75
N ALA A 192 7.72 47.57 62.46
CA ALA A 192 9.08 47.97 62.81
C ALA A 192 9.89 48.21 61.50
N PRO A 193 10.89 49.11 61.53
CA PRO A 193 11.38 49.85 60.37
C PRO A 193 12.30 49.07 59.41
N ASP A 194 12.33 49.56 58.16
CA ASP A 194 13.07 49.11 56.96
C ASP A 194 14.60 49.38 57.03
N PRO A 195 15.45 48.93 56.09
CA PRO A 195 16.38 47.81 56.29
C PRO A 195 17.87 48.20 56.07
N GLU A 196 18.80 47.32 56.44
CA GLU A 196 20.21 47.39 55.99
C GLU A 196 20.65 46.04 55.37
N PRO A 197 21.32 46.02 54.20
CA PRO A 197 21.49 44.81 53.39
C PRO A 197 22.85 44.13 53.57
N ALA A 198 22.91 42.80 53.47
CA ALA A 198 23.77 42.07 52.52
C ALA A 198 23.93 40.56 52.80
N ARG A 199 24.03 39.82 51.68
CA ARG A 199 24.75 38.55 51.42
C ARG A 199 24.07 37.19 51.69
N ALA A 200 23.72 36.59 50.55
CA ALA A 200 24.29 35.36 49.99
C ALA A 200 23.86 33.96 50.52
N ALA A 201 23.53 33.14 49.51
CA ALA A 201 23.80 31.70 49.38
C ALA A 201 22.62 30.70 49.57
N ALA A 202 22.41 29.96 48.47
CA ALA A 202 22.21 28.52 48.37
C ALA A 202 20.91 27.85 48.88
N GLY A 203 20.33 27.00 48.03
CA GLY A 203 19.54 25.85 48.48
C GLY A 203 18.33 25.49 47.61
N LYS A 204 18.49 24.48 46.74
CA LYS A 204 17.40 23.68 46.12
C LYS A 204 16.76 22.76 47.19
N PRO A 205 15.49 22.35 47.09
CA PRO A 205 15.19 20.98 46.63
C PRO A 205 13.86 20.87 45.83
N THR A 206 13.83 20.30 44.62
CA THR A 206 13.33 18.93 44.33
C THR A 206 12.34 18.32 45.32
N SER A 207 11.12 18.06 44.87
CA SER A 207 10.38 16.84 45.21
C SER A 207 9.56 16.34 44.00
N ARG A 208 9.91 15.13 43.57
CA ARG A 208 9.11 14.22 42.73
C ARG A 208 8.21 13.41 43.70
N PRO A 209 7.12 12.78 43.26
CA PRO A 209 7.11 11.31 43.25
C PRO A 209 6.28 10.72 42.05
N PRO A 210 6.04 9.40 41.90
CA PRO A 210 6.90 8.56 41.07
C PRO A 210 6.21 7.51 40.14
N LYS A 211 7.01 7.01 39.19
CA LYS A 211 7.14 5.63 38.66
C LYS A 211 5.94 4.92 38.00
N SER A 212 6.13 4.57 36.72
CA SER A 212 5.84 3.20 36.25
C SER A 212 6.96 2.72 35.32
N ASN A 213 7.63 1.68 35.81
CA ASN A 213 8.51 0.67 35.21
C ASN A 213 9.50 1.00 34.09
N ALA A 214 10.78 0.77 34.43
CA ALA A 214 11.95 0.79 33.57
C ALA A 214 12.19 -0.54 32.84
N MET A 215 12.66 -0.44 31.59
CA MET A 215 13.49 -1.41 30.88
C MET A 215 14.41 -0.63 29.90
N PRO A 216 15.53 -1.22 29.45
CA PRO A 216 16.86 -0.60 29.48
C PRO A 216 16.98 0.61 28.55
N THR A 217 17.45 1.73 29.10
CA THR A 217 18.04 2.82 28.33
C THR A 217 19.40 2.36 27.79
N ASN A 218 19.40 1.66 26.67
CA ASN A 218 20.52 1.77 25.75
C ASN A 218 20.21 2.97 24.86
N ALA A 219 20.85 4.09 25.15
CA ALA A 219 20.85 5.23 24.23
C ALA A 219 21.58 4.78 22.97
N PRO A 220 20.97 4.77 21.77
CA PRO A 220 21.75 4.59 20.56
C PRO A 220 22.57 5.87 20.39
N ALA A 221 23.87 5.75 20.67
CA ALA A 221 24.88 6.73 20.33
C ALA A 221 24.88 6.98 18.81
N ALA A 222 25.58 8.01 18.37
CA ALA A 222 25.68 8.48 16.98
C ALA A 222 26.01 7.43 15.89
N ASP A 223 26.27 6.17 16.27
CA ASP A 223 26.59 5.01 15.43
C ASP A 223 25.39 4.02 15.29
N ALA A 224 24.16 4.53 15.29
CA ALA A 224 22.97 3.68 15.17
C ALA A 224 22.88 3.03 13.78
N LYS A 225 22.67 1.71 13.74
CA LYS A 225 22.54 0.96 12.49
C LYS A 225 21.10 0.93 12.01
N ILE A 226 20.85 1.34 10.77
CA ILE A 226 19.51 1.41 10.20
C ILE A 226 19.35 0.39 9.07
N ALA A 227 18.38 -0.51 9.22
CA ALA A 227 18.00 -1.44 8.17
C ALA A 227 17.00 -0.78 7.19
N ILE A 228 17.29 -0.84 5.90
CA ILE A 228 16.34 -0.47 4.83
C ILE A 228 15.79 -1.75 4.23
N VAL A 229 14.53 -2.06 4.53
CA VAL A 229 13.86 -3.29 4.11
C VAL A 229 13.04 -3.00 2.85
N ASN A 230 13.40 -3.63 1.74
CA ASN A 230 12.76 -3.46 0.43
C ASN A 230 12.04 -4.72 -0.07
N SER A 231 11.86 -5.72 0.79
CA SER A 231 11.20 -6.99 0.46
C SER A 231 9.77 -6.84 -0.05
N LEU A 232 9.10 -5.73 0.28
CA LEU A 232 7.73 -5.44 -0.12
C LEU A 232 7.61 -4.72 -1.48
N GLY A 233 8.74 -4.44 -2.16
CA GLY A 233 8.72 -3.93 -3.54
C GLY A 233 8.81 -2.41 -3.71
N GLY A 234 9.34 -1.70 -2.72
CA GLY A 234 9.70 -0.29 -2.89
C GLY A 234 10.90 -0.09 -3.84
N THR A 235 11.13 1.14 -4.27
CA THR A 235 12.28 1.46 -5.16
C THR A 235 13.14 2.62 -4.66
N ALA A 236 12.80 3.20 -3.51
CA ALA A 236 13.46 4.39 -2.94
C ALA A 236 14.69 4.09 -2.06
N SER A 237 15.22 2.87 -2.04
CA SER A 237 16.29 2.47 -1.10
C SER A 237 17.57 3.29 -1.29
N ALA A 238 17.95 3.61 -2.52
CA ALA A 238 19.13 4.42 -2.83
C ALA A 238 18.99 5.88 -2.35
N VAL A 239 17.81 6.48 -2.54
CA VAL A 239 17.53 7.85 -2.08
C VAL A 239 17.54 7.91 -0.56
N LEU A 240 16.93 6.91 0.09
CA LEU A 240 16.88 6.80 1.54
C LEU A 240 18.27 6.57 2.14
N ALA A 241 19.06 5.65 1.60
CA ALA A 241 20.43 5.38 2.05
C ALA A 241 21.31 6.62 1.96
N LYS A 242 21.19 7.39 0.87
CA LYS A 242 21.90 8.67 0.71
C LYS A 242 21.50 9.69 1.78
N PHE A 243 20.21 9.83 2.06
CA PHE A 243 19.72 10.74 3.09
C PHE A 243 20.19 10.35 4.50
N LEU A 244 20.12 9.06 4.85
CA LEU A 244 20.62 8.57 6.13
C LEU A 244 22.12 8.80 6.30
N GLY A 245 22.90 8.65 5.23
CA GLY A 245 24.31 9.01 5.22
C GLY A 245 24.57 10.51 5.47
N GLN A 246 23.70 11.40 4.98
CA GLN A 246 23.78 12.85 5.29
C GLN A 246 23.50 13.13 6.77
N LEU A 247 22.59 12.39 7.39
CA LEU A 247 22.31 12.47 8.81
C LEU A 247 23.42 11.87 9.67
N GLY A 248 24.31 11.05 9.09
CA GLY A 248 25.44 10.43 9.76
C GLY A 248 25.20 9.00 10.25
N PHE A 249 24.14 8.35 9.79
CA PHE A 249 23.80 6.98 10.18
C PHE A 249 24.40 5.92 9.24
N GLU A 250 24.81 4.78 9.80
CA GLU A 250 25.17 3.60 9.02
C GLU A 250 23.88 2.90 8.56
N SER A 251 23.69 2.72 7.25
CA SER A 251 22.52 2.03 6.72
C SER A 251 22.90 0.88 5.80
N PHE A 252 22.11 -0.19 5.83
CA PHE A 252 22.28 -1.35 4.96
C PHE A 252 20.93 -1.76 4.36
N VAL A 253 20.94 -2.19 3.11
CA VAL A 253 19.74 -2.53 2.36
C VAL A 253 19.50 -4.04 2.41
N ILE A 254 18.28 -4.42 2.76
CA ILE A 254 17.79 -5.79 2.78
C ILE A 254 16.72 -5.88 1.69
N GLY A 255 17.01 -6.55 0.57
CA GLY A 255 16.13 -6.59 -0.60
C GLY A 255 16.12 -7.95 -1.31
N THR A 256 15.36 -8.03 -2.39
CA THR A 256 15.14 -9.26 -3.19
C THR A 256 16.15 -9.47 -4.33
N ASP A 257 17.22 -8.67 -4.41
CA ASP A 257 18.19 -8.71 -5.53
C ASP A 257 19.11 -9.95 -5.59
N ALA A 258 18.90 -10.96 -4.72
CA ALA A 258 19.59 -12.23 -4.81
C ALA A 258 18.71 -13.28 -5.53
N PRO A 259 19.16 -13.88 -6.65
CA PRO A 259 18.44 -14.97 -7.30
C PRO A 259 18.66 -16.26 -6.50
N VAL A 260 17.94 -16.44 -5.39
CA VAL A 260 18.02 -17.67 -4.61
C VAL A 260 16.63 -18.05 -4.11
N SER A 261 16.32 -19.34 -4.25
CA SER A 261 15.07 -20.05 -3.97
C SER A 261 14.33 -19.58 -2.71
N ASP A 262 13.02 -19.42 -2.86
CA ASP A 262 12.10 -18.56 -2.10
C ASP A 262 12.03 -18.66 -0.57
N ASP A 263 12.51 -19.73 0.08
CA ASP A 263 12.28 -19.91 1.53
C ASP A 263 13.49 -19.61 2.43
N VAL A 264 14.72 -19.95 2.01
CA VAL A 264 15.94 -19.73 2.82
C VAL A 264 16.31 -18.24 2.85
N ALA A 265 16.05 -17.54 1.74
CA ALA A 265 16.36 -16.12 1.63
C ALA A 265 15.48 -15.24 2.54
N LEU A 266 14.28 -15.67 2.94
CA LEU A 266 13.41 -14.86 3.80
C LEU A 266 13.89 -14.83 5.25
N VAL A 267 14.25 -16.00 5.79
CA VAL A 267 14.72 -16.11 7.19
C VAL A 267 16.03 -15.36 7.36
N ASP A 268 16.99 -15.52 6.44
CA ASP A 268 18.26 -14.79 6.46
C ASP A 268 18.05 -13.26 6.38
N ARG A 269 17.10 -12.80 5.54
CA ARG A 269 16.72 -11.38 5.46
C ARG A 269 16.13 -10.85 6.77
N LEU A 270 15.28 -11.63 7.43
CA LEU A 270 14.69 -11.26 8.72
C LEU A 270 15.73 -11.27 9.85
N GLU A 271 16.64 -12.24 9.86
CA GLU A 271 17.73 -12.30 10.84
C GLU A 271 18.69 -11.11 10.69
N ALA A 272 18.96 -10.66 9.46
CA ALA A 272 19.78 -9.47 9.21
C ALA A 272 19.24 -8.19 9.90
N VAL A 273 17.93 -8.11 10.16
CA VAL A 273 17.31 -6.96 10.84
C VAL A 273 17.62 -6.92 12.34
N ARG A 274 17.91 -8.07 12.98
CA ARG A 274 18.17 -8.13 14.43
C ARG A 274 19.42 -7.34 14.88
N GLY A 275 20.31 -7.02 13.95
CA GLY A 275 21.50 -6.20 14.22
C GLY A 275 21.30 -4.69 14.08
N SER A 276 20.09 -4.23 13.73
CA SER A 276 19.77 -2.81 13.56
C SER A 276 19.09 -2.19 14.79
N ASP A 277 19.28 -0.89 14.99
CA ASP A 277 18.62 -0.09 16.04
C ASP A 277 17.27 0.48 15.58
N PHE A 278 17.07 0.55 14.26
CA PHE A 278 15.88 1.07 13.61
C PHE A 278 15.69 0.43 12.22
N ALA A 279 14.45 0.17 11.83
CA ALA A 279 14.11 -0.37 10.51
C ALA A 279 13.18 0.55 9.74
N LEU A 280 13.52 0.77 8.47
CA LEU A 280 12.73 1.51 7.48
C LEU A 280 12.24 0.54 6.42
N VAL A 281 10.93 0.32 6.38
CA VAL A 281 10.31 -0.61 5.44
C VAL A 281 9.75 0.15 4.25
N LEU A 282 10.28 -0.11 3.06
CA LEU A 282 9.80 0.50 1.83
C LEU A 282 8.62 -0.30 1.28
N LEU A 283 7.49 0.39 1.17
CA LEU A 283 6.27 -0.10 0.57
C LEU A 283 6.18 0.31 -0.90
N PRO A 284 5.55 -0.53 -1.74
CA PRO A 284 5.21 -0.15 -3.09
C PRO A 284 4.17 0.96 -3.05
N SER A 285 3.97 1.69 -4.16
CA SER A 285 2.99 2.78 -4.26
C SER A 285 1.53 2.34 -4.04
N THR A 286 1.27 1.03 -4.02
CA THR A 286 -0.03 0.44 -3.64
C THR A 286 -0.23 0.31 -2.12
N GLY A 287 0.82 0.47 -1.31
CA GLY A 287 0.76 0.36 0.16
C GLY A 287 0.45 -1.04 0.69
N LEU A 288 -0.15 -1.11 1.88
CA LEU A 288 -0.56 -2.32 2.63
C LEU A 288 -2.08 -2.55 2.59
N ALA A 289 -2.75 -2.25 1.47
CA ALA A 289 -4.21 -2.30 1.39
C ALA A 289 -4.79 -3.72 1.41
N ALA A 290 -5.97 -3.89 2.02
CA ALA A 290 -6.63 -5.19 2.24
C ALA A 290 -7.03 -5.95 0.96
N GLY A 291 -6.98 -5.31 -0.21
CA GLY A 291 -7.22 -5.93 -1.52
C GLY A 291 -5.99 -5.95 -2.45
N ALA A 292 -4.87 -5.36 -2.03
CA ALA A 292 -3.65 -5.23 -2.84
C ALA A 292 -2.65 -6.38 -2.63
N GLY A 293 -3.07 -7.47 -1.97
CA GLY A 293 -2.19 -8.59 -1.68
C GLY A 293 -1.39 -8.39 -0.39
N LEU A 294 -2.07 -8.18 0.74
CA LEU A 294 -1.45 -8.39 2.05
C LEU A 294 -1.17 -9.88 2.22
N THR A 295 -0.03 -10.33 1.69
CA THR A 295 0.33 -11.74 1.69
C THR A 295 0.60 -12.21 3.11
N THR A 296 0.42 -13.51 3.36
CA THR A 296 0.81 -14.13 4.64
C THR A 296 2.28 -13.85 4.96
N GLN A 297 3.13 -13.75 3.93
CA GLN A 297 4.52 -13.34 4.08
C GLN A 297 4.67 -11.90 4.55
N ALA A 298 3.96 -10.93 3.98
CA ALA A 298 4.04 -9.53 4.42
C ALA A 298 3.61 -9.37 5.89
N LEU A 299 2.55 -10.07 6.31
CA LEU A 299 2.13 -10.12 7.71
C LEU A 299 3.19 -10.75 8.63
N LEU A 300 3.83 -11.83 8.17
CA LEU A 300 4.93 -12.48 8.90
C LEU A 300 6.13 -11.54 9.06
N GLU A 301 6.54 -10.86 7.99
CA GLU A 301 7.64 -9.90 8.02
C GLU A 301 7.34 -8.73 8.96
N ILE A 302 6.16 -8.10 8.85
CA ILE A 302 5.72 -7.01 9.73
C ILE A 302 5.71 -7.46 11.20
N GLY A 303 5.14 -8.64 11.47
CA GLY A 303 5.08 -9.20 12.82
C GLY A 303 6.46 -9.48 13.40
N TYR A 304 7.37 -10.03 12.59
CA TYR A 304 8.75 -10.28 13.00
C TYR A 304 9.50 -8.98 13.30
N LEU A 305 9.37 -7.97 12.45
CA LEU A 305 10.01 -6.66 12.64
C LEU A 305 9.58 -6.00 13.95
N PHE A 306 8.29 -6.03 14.26
CA PHE A 306 7.79 -5.54 15.55
C PHE A 306 8.28 -6.37 16.72
N GLY A 307 8.40 -7.69 16.58
CA GLY A 307 8.96 -8.56 17.61
C GLY A 307 10.46 -8.32 17.84
N ALA A 308 11.22 -8.01 16.79
CA ALA A 308 12.66 -7.83 16.85
C ALA A 308 13.08 -6.44 17.33
N LEU A 309 12.42 -5.38 16.85
CA LEU A 309 12.84 -3.99 17.07
C LEU A 309 11.86 -3.16 17.90
N SER A 310 10.69 -3.70 18.25
CA SER A 310 9.54 -2.97 18.79
C SER A 310 8.87 -2.04 17.78
N ARG A 311 7.58 -1.79 17.98
CA ARG A 311 6.77 -0.93 17.12
C ARG A 311 7.34 0.49 16.97
N GLU A 312 7.98 1.06 17.99
CA GLU A 312 8.51 2.43 17.97
C GLU A 312 9.77 2.61 17.10
N ARG A 313 10.44 1.52 16.75
CA ARG A 313 11.68 1.54 15.95
C ARG A 313 11.51 1.02 14.53
N VAL A 314 10.26 0.80 14.12
CA VAL A 314 9.92 0.38 12.76
C VAL A 314 9.03 1.46 12.12
N LEU A 315 9.43 1.97 10.98
CA LEU A 315 8.67 2.95 10.21
C LEU A 315 8.53 2.49 8.77
N PHE A 316 7.34 2.65 8.22
CA PHE A 316 7.01 2.25 6.85
C PHE A 316 6.97 3.50 5.98
N LEU A 317 7.59 3.42 4.81
CA LEU A 317 7.70 4.51 3.84
C LEU A 317 7.00 4.07 2.56
N VAL A 318 6.10 4.89 2.04
CA VAL A 318 5.32 4.59 0.83
C VAL A 318 5.57 5.65 -0.23
N GLN A 319 5.84 5.23 -1.47
CA GLN A 319 5.96 6.16 -2.58
C GLN A 319 4.58 6.66 -2.97
N GLY A 320 4.28 7.93 -2.68
CA GLY A 320 2.94 8.49 -2.86
C GLY A 320 2.08 8.43 -1.59
N GLN A 321 0.76 8.36 -1.76
CA GLN A 321 -0.18 8.43 -0.63
C GLN A 321 -0.21 7.10 0.14
N PRO A 322 -0.23 7.14 1.49
CA PRO A 322 -0.31 5.95 2.30
C PRO A 322 -1.66 5.27 2.12
N ASN A 323 -1.63 4.03 1.66
CA ASN A 323 -2.80 3.17 1.56
C ASN A 323 -2.58 1.98 2.49
N VAL A 324 -3.26 1.97 3.64
CA VAL A 324 -3.07 0.95 4.69
C VAL A 324 -4.41 0.28 4.93
N ALA A 325 -4.42 -1.04 5.04
CA ALA A 325 -5.62 -1.76 5.45
C ALA A 325 -6.11 -1.23 6.81
N PRO A 326 -7.44 -1.11 7.02
CA PRO A 326 -7.99 -0.64 8.29
C PRO A 326 -7.52 -1.47 9.49
N ASP A 327 -7.24 -2.76 9.29
CA ASP A 327 -6.74 -3.66 10.33
C ASP A 327 -5.29 -3.35 10.77
N LEU A 328 -4.51 -2.67 9.93
CA LEU A 328 -3.14 -2.25 10.20
C LEU A 328 -3.06 -0.77 10.55
N GLU A 329 -4.14 -0.03 10.37
CA GLU A 329 -4.25 1.38 10.69
C GLU A 329 -4.11 1.58 12.21
N GLY A 330 -3.24 2.49 12.61
CA GLY A 330 -2.93 2.68 14.03
C GLY A 330 -2.12 1.54 14.67
N ILE A 331 -1.66 0.55 13.88
CA ILE A 331 -0.62 -0.43 14.27
C ILE A 331 0.69 -0.10 13.57
N VAL A 332 0.61 0.15 12.28
CA VAL A 332 1.75 0.46 11.40
C VAL A 332 1.88 1.97 11.29
N ARG A 333 3.09 2.52 11.51
CA ARG A 333 3.36 3.94 11.22
C ARG A 333 3.85 4.07 9.79
N VAL A 334 3.07 4.74 8.95
CA VAL A 334 3.37 4.93 7.52
C VAL A 334 3.61 6.41 7.24
N LEU A 335 4.66 6.69 6.48
CA LEU A 335 5.03 8.03 6.03
C LEU A 335 5.03 8.10 4.50
N PRO A 336 4.32 9.06 3.88
CA PRO A 336 4.43 9.31 2.45
C PRO A 336 5.81 9.85 2.09
N MET A 337 6.43 9.29 1.05
CA MET A 337 7.55 9.90 0.36
C MET A 337 6.98 10.72 -0.80
N ASP A 338 6.88 12.03 -0.59
CA ASP A 338 6.49 13.01 -1.59
C ASP A 338 7.69 13.60 -2.34
N SER A 339 7.43 14.35 -3.40
CA SER A 339 8.46 15.08 -4.16
C SER A 339 8.87 16.40 -3.51
N SER A 340 8.25 16.78 -2.40
CA SER A 340 8.42 18.08 -1.74
C SER A 340 9.54 18.07 -0.68
N ASP A 341 10.33 17.00 -0.60
CA ASP A 341 11.39 16.74 0.39
C ASP A 341 10.93 16.83 1.87
N LEU A 342 9.64 17.08 2.11
CA LEU A 342 9.03 17.19 3.44
C LEU A 342 9.10 15.85 4.20
N TRP A 343 9.05 14.74 3.46
CA TRP A 343 9.21 13.41 4.02
C TRP A 343 10.55 13.23 4.76
N ARG A 344 11.61 13.95 4.38
CA ARG A 344 12.92 13.91 5.06
C ARG A 344 12.85 14.49 6.46
N LEU A 345 12.17 15.62 6.60
CA LEU A 345 11.96 16.28 7.89
C LEU A 345 11.05 15.45 8.79
N LEU A 346 9.98 14.88 8.23
CA LEU A 346 9.07 14.01 8.99
C LEU A 346 9.75 12.70 9.42
N LEU A 347 10.56 12.11 8.55
CA LEU A 347 11.39 10.94 8.88
C LEU A 347 12.37 11.26 10.01
N ALA A 348 13.13 12.35 9.89
CA ALA A 348 14.05 12.79 10.94
C ALA A 348 13.35 13.02 12.29
N ARG A 349 12.16 13.62 12.26
CA ARG A 349 11.32 13.83 13.45
C ARG A 349 10.89 12.52 14.10
N GLU A 350 10.43 11.54 13.32
CA GLU A 350 9.99 10.24 13.83
C GLU A 350 11.17 9.41 14.35
N MET A 351 12.32 9.45 13.67
CA MET A 351 13.56 8.84 14.16
C MET A 351 13.98 9.43 15.50
N ARG A 352 13.94 10.76 15.66
CA ARG A 352 14.22 11.41 16.95
C ARG A 352 13.23 11.01 18.03
N ARG A 353 11.94 10.90 17.70
CA ARG A 353 10.88 10.45 18.62
C ARG A 353 11.09 9.02 19.10
N SER A 354 11.69 8.16 18.27
CA SER A 354 12.07 6.78 18.63
C SER A 354 13.32 6.69 19.53
N GLY A 355 13.97 7.82 19.81
CA GLY A 355 15.14 7.90 20.68
C GLY A 355 16.49 7.88 19.96
N LEU A 356 16.52 8.07 18.63
CA LEU A 356 17.75 8.28 17.88
C LEU A 356 18.23 9.73 18.01
N ASP A 357 19.55 9.94 18.08
CA ASP A 357 20.14 11.28 18.09
C ASP A 357 20.24 11.83 16.66
N VAL A 358 19.18 12.50 16.21
CA VAL A 358 19.08 13.04 14.84
C VAL A 358 19.33 14.55 14.86
N ASP A 359 20.34 14.98 14.10
CA ASP A 359 20.58 16.40 13.84
C ASP A 359 19.54 16.97 12.87
N MET A 360 18.56 17.69 13.41
CA MET A 360 17.48 18.29 12.63
C MET A 360 17.98 19.35 11.64
N ASN A 361 19.17 19.94 11.85
CA ASN A 361 19.72 20.94 10.91
C ASN A 361 20.22 20.30 9.61
N LYS A 362 20.55 19.00 9.64
CA LYS A 362 20.96 18.23 8.46
C LYS A 362 19.76 17.61 7.71
N ALA A 363 18.56 17.76 8.26
CA ALA A 363 17.32 17.20 7.71
C ALA A 363 16.53 18.19 6.82
N VAL A 364 17.00 19.44 6.68
CA VAL A 364 16.39 20.53 5.90
C VAL A 364 17.17 20.78 4.63
#